data_AF-A0A7W0QGS5-F1
#
_entry.id   AF-A0A7W0QGS5-F1
#
_cell.length_a   1.000
_cell.length_b   1.000
_cell.length_c   1.000
_cell.angle_alpha   90.00
_cell.angle_beta   90.00
_cell.angle_gamma   90.00
#
_symmetry.space_group_name_H-M   'P 1'
#
loop_
_entity.id
_entity.type
_entity.pdbx_description
1 polymer ?
#
loop_
_entity_poly.entity_id
_entity_poly.type
_entity_poly.pdbx_seq_one_letter_code
_entity_poly.pdbx_strand_id
1 'polypeptide(L)'
;MDWLFDEPAVVLVLVAIAAILLVIEVALPTLGIAGTLGFAAATGAVVAVLRDDMTWWPLVGPAAAVLVWAVLIAARTSSPVTEVVAAASFALGGVGFGLANDDVASIVVAVITTAVLALGFPRAQRAANRLLDRPSVVGMEGLVGRAATVDRWQGDVHVVLLDGSRWNAETDATVELRAGDEVEVVGFHGSTVAIRPAVVRPPAGPPLSPAS
;
A
#
# COMPACT_ATOMS: atom_id res chain seq x y z
N MET A 1 7.21 4.26 34.53
CA MET A 1 7.10 3.38 33.35
C MET A 1 8.43 2.74 32.99
N ASP A 2 9.52 3.16 33.64
CA ASP A 2 10.89 2.77 33.30
C ASP A 2 11.17 1.28 33.49
N TRP A 3 10.41 0.59 34.36
CA TRP A 3 10.55 -0.85 34.61
C TRP A 3 10.15 -1.73 33.43
N LEU A 4 9.36 -1.22 32.48
CA LEU A 4 8.90 -2.02 31.34
C LEU A 4 10.05 -2.28 30.35
N PHE A 5 11.03 -1.39 30.27
CA PHE A 5 12.16 -1.53 29.34
C PHE A 5 13.26 -2.46 29.87
N ASP A 6 13.17 -2.86 31.14
CA ASP A 6 14.19 -3.65 31.81
C ASP A 6 14.03 -5.16 31.52
N GLU A 7 12.95 -5.55 30.82
CA GLU A 7 12.64 -6.94 30.47
C GLU A 7 13.18 -7.30 29.07
N PRO A 8 13.99 -8.37 28.91
CA PRO A 8 14.53 -8.80 27.61
C PRO A 8 13.42 -9.06 26.57
N ALA A 9 12.27 -9.58 26.99
CA ALA A 9 11.13 -9.80 26.11
C ALA A 9 10.64 -8.50 25.46
N VAL A 10 10.66 -7.38 26.19
CA VAL A 10 10.25 -6.07 25.68
C VAL A 10 11.24 -5.57 24.64
N VAL A 11 12.54 -5.76 24.85
CA VAL A 11 13.56 -5.48 23.82
C VAL A 11 13.27 -6.25 22.54
N LEU A 12 12.97 -7.54 22.64
CA LEU A 12 12.69 -8.35 21.45
C LEU A 12 11.38 -7.95 20.77
N VAL A 13 10.35 -7.56 21.53
CA VAL A 13 9.11 -6.98 20.97
C VAL A 13 9.42 -5.68 20.22
N LEU A 14 10.27 -4.80 20.75
CA LEU A 14 10.68 -3.58 20.07
C LEU A 14 11.45 -3.88 18.77
N VAL A 15 12.36 -4.86 18.78
CA VAL A 15 13.07 -5.33 17.58
C VAL A 15 12.08 -5.92 16.56
N ALA A 16 11.10 -6.70 16.99
CA ALA A 16 10.06 -7.26 16.14
C ALA A 16 9.20 -6.16 15.47
N ILE A 17 8.75 -5.17 16.27
CA ILE A 17 8.00 -4.01 15.77
C ILE A 17 8.84 -3.22 14.78
N ALA A 18 10.11 -2.93 15.12
CA ALA A 18 11.03 -2.24 14.23
C ALA A 18 11.20 -2.98 12.90
N ALA A 19 11.44 -4.29 12.95
CA ALA A 19 11.57 -5.15 11.79
C ALA A 19 10.34 -5.07 10.88
N ILE A 20 9.14 -5.27 11.45
CA ILE A 20 7.88 -5.23 10.71
C ILE A 20 7.67 -3.86 10.07
N LEU A 21 7.83 -2.77 10.82
CA LEU A 21 7.58 -1.42 10.32
C LEU A 21 8.58 -0.98 9.25
N LEU A 22 9.86 -1.34 9.39
CA LEU A 22 10.87 -1.05 8.38
C LEU A 22 10.63 -1.85 7.09
N VAL A 23 10.28 -3.14 7.21
CA VAL A 23 9.89 -3.96 6.06
C VAL A 23 8.65 -3.38 5.37
N ILE A 24 7.66 -2.93 6.14
CA ILE A 24 6.46 -2.27 5.59
C ILE A 24 6.83 -0.98 4.86
N GLU A 25 7.67 -0.11 5.42
CA GLU A 25 8.08 1.14 4.76
C GLU A 25 8.76 0.88 3.40
N VAL A 26 9.59 -0.16 3.32
CA VAL A 26 10.27 -0.54 2.07
C VAL A 26 9.29 -1.17 1.08
N ALA A 27 8.33 -1.96 1.56
CA ALA A 27 7.31 -2.62 0.73
C ALA A 27 6.25 -1.64 0.20
N LEU A 28 5.82 -0.72 1.06
CA LEU A 28 4.75 0.24 0.83
C LEU A 28 5.30 1.58 1.32
N PRO A 29 5.71 2.49 0.43
CA PRO A 29 6.22 3.79 0.86
C PRO A 29 5.12 4.53 1.63
N THR A 30 5.16 4.50 2.96
CA THR A 30 4.13 5.10 3.83
C THR A 30 4.39 6.58 4.10
N LEU A 31 5.13 7.23 3.19
CA LEU A 31 5.64 8.58 3.36
C LEU A 31 6.54 8.72 4.61
N GLY A 32 7.24 7.66 4.99
CA GLY A 32 8.15 7.65 6.13
C GLY A 32 7.49 7.41 7.50
N ILE A 33 6.16 7.25 7.59
CA ILE A 33 5.47 7.08 8.89
C ILE A 33 5.91 5.76 9.56
N ALA A 34 5.78 4.64 8.85
CA ALA A 34 6.20 3.33 9.33
C ALA A 34 7.72 3.32 9.56
N GLY A 35 8.50 3.90 8.65
CA GLY A 35 9.95 4.01 8.80
C GLY A 35 10.38 4.73 10.08
N THR A 36 9.75 5.87 10.39
CA THR A 36 10.06 6.67 11.58
C THR A 36 9.67 5.95 12.88
N LEU A 37 8.50 5.31 12.91
CA LEU A 37 8.07 4.50 14.05
C LEU A 37 8.95 3.27 14.25
N GLY A 38 9.35 2.60 13.16
CA GLY A 38 10.27 1.48 13.19
C GLY A 38 11.65 1.87 13.70
N PHE A 39 12.17 3.03 13.26
CA PHE A 39 13.44 3.58 13.75
C PHE A 39 13.38 3.95 15.24
N ALA A 40 12.27 4.55 15.68
CA ALA A 40 12.05 4.86 17.10
C ALA A 40 12.00 3.58 17.95
N ALA A 41 11.31 2.53 17.50
CA ALA A 41 11.30 1.24 18.18
C ALA A 41 12.69 0.59 18.24
N ALA A 42 13.47 0.63 17.14
CA ALA A 42 14.84 0.14 17.12
C ALA A 42 15.74 0.91 18.09
N THR A 43 15.61 2.23 18.15
CA THR A 43 16.34 3.07 19.10
C THR A 43 15.97 2.73 20.54
N GLY A 44 14.68 2.52 20.81
CA GLY A 44 14.20 2.06 22.11
C GLY A 44 14.82 0.72 22.53
N ALA A 45 14.90 -0.24 21.61
CA ALA A 45 15.56 -1.53 21.86
C ALA A 45 17.05 -1.35 22.20
N VAL A 46 17.78 -0.50 21.46
CA VAL A 46 19.19 -0.21 21.71
C VAL A 46 19.38 0.45 23.09
N VAL A 47 18.55 1.43 23.44
CA VAL A 47 18.62 2.11 24.73
C VAL A 47 18.38 1.14 25.89
N ALA A 48 17.38 0.25 25.78
CA ALA A 48 17.10 -0.77 26.79
C ALA A 48 18.30 -1.73 26.98
N VAL A 49 18.84 -2.26 25.88
CA VAL A 49 20.03 -3.13 25.91
C VAL A 49 21.23 -2.47 26.60
N LEU A 50 21.51 -1.19 26.29
CA LEU A 50 22.63 -0.46 26.87
C LEU A 50 22.41 -0.11 28.35
N ARG A 51 21.15 0.06 28.77
CA ARG A 51 20.81 0.43 30.14
C ARG A 51 21.00 -0.73 31.10
N ASP A 52 20.59 -1.93 30.69
CA ASP A 52 20.56 -3.12 31.56
C ASP A 52 21.71 -4.10 31.29
N ASP A 53 22.72 -3.67 30.52
CA ASP A 53 23.91 -4.46 30.17
C ASP A 53 23.56 -5.84 29.57
N MET A 54 22.49 -5.88 28.76
CA MET A 54 22.00 -7.11 28.16
C MET A 54 22.95 -7.64 27.09
N THR A 55 23.01 -8.97 26.94
CA THR A 55 23.84 -9.59 25.90
C THR A 55 23.25 -9.32 24.52
N TRP A 56 23.85 -8.38 23.79
CA TRP A 56 23.27 -7.81 22.56
C TRP A 56 23.66 -8.53 21.27
N TRP A 57 24.80 -9.21 21.23
CA TRP A 57 25.35 -9.78 19.99
C TRP A 57 24.38 -10.71 19.24
N PRO A 58 23.45 -11.47 19.87
CA PRO A 58 22.48 -12.28 19.13
C PRO A 58 21.51 -11.44 18.29
N LEU A 59 21.28 -10.18 18.64
CA LEU A 59 20.38 -9.26 17.89
C LEU A 59 20.91 -8.92 16.49
N VAL A 60 22.19 -9.21 16.20
CA VAL A 60 22.74 -9.12 14.84
C VAL A 60 21.98 -10.01 13.86
N GLY A 61 21.45 -11.15 14.32
CA GLY A 61 20.62 -12.06 13.50
C GLY A 61 19.35 -11.40 12.97
N PRO A 62 18.44 -10.92 13.85
CA PRO A 62 17.27 -10.13 13.47
C PRO A 62 17.60 -8.94 12.57
N ALA A 63 18.65 -8.18 12.89
CA ALA A 63 19.06 -7.04 12.07
C ALA A 63 19.45 -7.46 10.64
N ALA A 64 20.26 -8.52 10.50
CA ALA A 64 20.63 -9.07 9.20
C ALA A 64 19.40 -9.59 8.42
N ALA A 65 18.46 -10.25 9.09
CA ALA A 65 17.23 -10.73 8.48
C ALA A 65 16.40 -9.59 7.88
N VAL A 66 16.23 -8.48 8.61
CA VAL A 66 15.52 -7.28 8.13
C VAL A 66 16.21 -6.71 6.89
N LEU A 67 17.54 -6.61 6.89
CA LEU A 67 18.30 -6.13 5.74
C LEU A 67 18.10 -7.03 4.52
N VAL A 68 18.14 -8.35 4.69
CA VAL A 68 17.92 -9.31 3.60
C VAL A 68 16.51 -9.15 3.02
N TRP A 69 15.48 -9.06 3.86
CA TRP A 69 14.10 -8.84 3.41
C TRP A 69 13.92 -7.49 2.71
N ALA A 70 14.50 -6.42 3.25
CA ALA A 70 14.48 -5.10 2.62
C ALA A 70 15.14 -5.12 1.23
N VAL A 71 16.27 -5.82 1.09
CA VAL A 71 16.96 -5.98 -0.21
C VAL A 71 16.10 -6.78 -1.20
N LEU A 72 15.47 -7.88 -0.77
CA LEU A 72 14.57 -8.66 -1.64
C LEU A 72 13.40 -7.81 -2.17
N ILE A 73 12.80 -6.99 -1.30
CA ILE A 73 11.74 -6.07 -1.68
C ILE A 73 12.26 -5.00 -2.66
N ALA A 74 13.35 -4.31 -2.30
CA ALA A 74 13.91 -3.23 -3.12
C ALA A 74 14.37 -3.73 -4.50
N ALA A 75 14.97 -4.91 -4.56
CA ALA A 75 15.38 -5.56 -5.80
C ALA A 75 14.22 -6.20 -6.57
N ARG A 76 13.01 -6.23 -6.01
CA ARG A 76 11.82 -6.91 -6.57
C ARG A 76 12.09 -8.38 -6.93
N THR A 77 12.89 -9.08 -6.13
CA THR A 77 13.23 -10.50 -6.34
C THR A 77 12.64 -11.36 -5.23
N SER A 78 12.17 -12.55 -5.58
CA SER A 78 11.74 -13.57 -4.61
C SER A 78 12.66 -14.78 -4.70
N SER A 79 13.19 -15.21 -3.57
CA SER A 79 14.02 -16.41 -3.46
C SER A 79 13.59 -17.15 -2.19
N PRO A 80 12.92 -18.31 -2.31
CA PRO A 80 12.48 -19.08 -1.15
C PRO A 80 13.64 -19.44 -0.22
N VAL A 81 14.81 -19.72 -0.79
CA VAL A 81 16.03 -20.01 -0.02
C VAL A 81 16.45 -18.79 0.79
N THR A 82 16.49 -17.61 0.17
CA THR A 82 16.90 -16.37 0.84
C THR A 82 15.89 -15.95 1.92
N GLU A 83 14.60 -16.15 1.67
CA GLU A 83 13.53 -15.91 2.65
C GLU A 83 13.65 -16.84 3.86
N VAL A 84 13.91 -18.13 3.63
CA VAL A 84 14.14 -19.11 4.71
C VAL A 84 15.40 -18.76 5.49
N VAL A 85 16.48 -18.34 4.82
CA VAL A 85 17.72 -17.89 5.48
C VAL A 85 17.43 -16.67 6.37
N ALA A 86 16.70 -15.67 5.87
CA ALA A 86 16.34 -14.51 6.68
C ALA A 86 15.47 -14.90 7.89
N ALA A 87 14.46 -15.74 7.70
CA ALA A 87 13.63 -16.22 8.80
C ALA A 87 14.43 -17.03 9.83
N ALA A 88 15.35 -17.88 9.38
CA ALA A 88 16.26 -18.64 10.25
C ALA A 88 17.21 -17.72 11.00
N SER A 89 17.78 -16.70 10.35
CA SER A 89 18.63 -15.69 11.00
C SER A 89 17.87 -14.91 12.08
N PHE A 90 16.62 -14.52 11.82
CA PHE A 90 15.77 -13.87 12.82
C PHE A 90 15.48 -14.80 14.00
N ALA A 91 15.06 -16.04 13.74
CA ALA A 91 14.79 -17.02 14.79
C ALA A 91 16.03 -17.32 15.64
N LEU A 92 17.16 -17.62 15.01
CA LEU A 92 18.39 -17.98 15.72
C LEU A 92 18.88 -16.83 16.59
N GLY A 93 18.86 -15.59 16.09
CA GLY A 93 19.29 -14.45 16.89
C GLY A 93 18.28 -14.06 17.97
N GLY A 94 16.97 -14.16 17.72
CA GLY A 94 15.95 -13.89 18.73
C GLY A 94 15.92 -14.95 19.84
N VAL A 95 16.01 -16.24 19.50
CA VAL A 95 16.13 -17.34 20.47
C VAL A 95 17.47 -17.25 21.19
N GLY A 96 18.56 -16.96 20.47
CA GLY A 96 19.88 -16.74 21.05
C GLY A 96 19.89 -15.58 22.05
N PHE A 97 19.15 -14.50 21.78
CA PHE A 97 18.98 -13.39 22.70
C PHE A 97 18.25 -13.81 23.99
N GLY A 98 17.15 -14.56 23.87
CA GLY A 98 16.44 -15.08 25.04
C GLY A 98 17.30 -16.03 25.87
N LEU A 99 18.05 -16.94 25.24
CA LEU A 99 18.96 -17.85 25.94
C LEU A 99 20.13 -17.10 26.61
N ALA A 100 20.69 -16.08 25.96
CA ALA A 100 21.82 -15.34 26.51
C ALA A 100 21.47 -14.46 27.72
N ASN A 101 20.17 -14.18 27.92
CA ASN A 101 19.66 -13.39 29.04
C ASN A 101 18.72 -14.22 29.95
N ASP A 102 18.76 -15.55 29.83
CA ASP A 102 17.94 -16.50 30.62
C ASP A 102 16.42 -16.20 30.64
N ASP A 103 15.88 -15.66 29.53
CA ASP A 103 14.48 -15.24 29.41
C ASP A 103 13.66 -16.11 28.44
N VAL A 104 12.76 -16.91 29.00
CA VAL A 104 11.83 -17.77 28.24
C VAL A 104 10.81 -16.94 27.45
N ALA A 105 10.40 -15.78 27.96
CA ALA A 105 9.41 -14.95 27.27
C ALA A 105 9.98 -14.42 25.94
N SER A 106 11.24 -13.98 25.92
CA SER A 106 11.97 -13.65 24.69
C SER A 106 12.00 -14.78 23.69
N ILE A 107 12.24 -16.03 24.13
CA ILE A 107 12.26 -17.19 23.21
C ILE A 107 10.89 -17.38 22.56
N VAL A 108 9.81 -17.28 23.33
CA VAL A 108 8.43 -17.38 22.82
C VAL A 108 8.13 -16.26 21.82
N VAL A 109 8.49 -15.01 22.16
CA VAL A 109 8.32 -13.85 21.27
C VAL A 109 9.12 -14.05 19.98
N ALA A 110 10.34 -14.57 20.04
CA ALA A 110 11.17 -14.84 18.87
C ALA A 110 10.49 -15.82 17.92
N VAL A 111 10.01 -16.95 18.46
CA VAL A 111 9.36 -18.01 17.67
C VAL A 111 8.07 -17.50 17.02
N ILE A 112 7.22 -16.82 17.78
CA ILE A 112 5.96 -16.25 17.28
C ILE A 112 6.25 -15.21 16.20
N THR A 113 7.17 -14.28 16.45
CA THR A 113 7.51 -13.21 15.51
C THR A 113 8.10 -13.78 14.23
N THR A 114 9.02 -14.74 14.31
CA THR A 114 9.55 -15.40 13.11
C THR A 114 8.43 -16.06 12.31
N ALA A 115 7.50 -16.76 12.96
CA ALA A 115 6.38 -17.38 12.25
C ALA A 115 5.50 -16.33 11.55
N VAL A 116 5.20 -15.22 12.22
CA VAL A 116 4.45 -14.10 11.64
C VAL A 116 5.18 -13.50 10.44
N LEU A 117 6.49 -13.24 10.55
CA LEU A 117 7.30 -12.68 9.47
C LEU A 117 7.42 -13.65 8.30
N ALA A 118 7.72 -14.93 8.54
CA ALA A 118 7.86 -15.94 7.51
C ALA A 118 6.55 -16.15 6.72
N LEU A 119 5.39 -16.08 7.39
CA LEU A 119 4.08 -16.21 6.75
C LEU A 119 3.59 -14.89 6.13
N GLY A 120 3.92 -13.75 6.74
CA GLY A 120 3.46 -12.42 6.34
C GLY A 120 4.27 -11.84 5.19
N PHE A 121 5.59 -12.03 5.20
CA PHE A 121 6.52 -11.42 4.24
C PHE A 121 6.18 -11.75 2.78
N PRO A 122 5.94 -13.01 2.37
CA PRO A 122 5.60 -13.30 0.98
C PRO A 122 4.29 -12.64 0.53
N ARG A 123 3.35 -12.41 1.45
CA ARG A 123 2.08 -11.71 1.16
C ARG A 123 2.32 -10.22 0.99
N ALA A 124 3.09 -9.61 1.90
CA ALA A 124 3.46 -8.20 1.83
C ALA A 124 4.22 -7.89 0.54
N GLN A 125 5.21 -8.70 0.18
CA GLN A 125 5.98 -8.54 -1.05
C GLN A 125 5.11 -8.65 -2.31
N ARG A 126 4.20 -9.63 -2.38
CA ARG A 126 3.25 -9.74 -3.50
C ARG A 126 2.28 -8.57 -3.58
N ALA A 127 1.91 -7.97 -2.44
CA ALA A 127 1.05 -6.79 -2.41
C ALA A 127 1.83 -5.56 -2.91
N ALA A 128 3.08 -5.39 -2.45
CA ALA A 128 3.99 -4.34 -2.88
C ALA A 128 4.22 -4.39 -4.40
N ASN A 129 4.63 -5.55 -4.93
CA ASN A 129 4.85 -5.71 -6.38
C ASN A 129 3.57 -5.40 -7.17
N ARG A 130 2.40 -5.87 -6.71
CA ARG A 130 1.11 -5.57 -7.37
C ARG A 130 0.77 -4.08 -7.38
N LEU A 131 1.14 -3.32 -6.36
CA LEU A 131 0.91 -1.88 -6.30
C LEU A 131 1.90 -1.12 -7.19
N LEU A 132 3.15 -1.58 -7.26
CA LEU A 132 4.19 -0.98 -8.09
C LEU A 132 4.04 -1.29 -9.58
N ASP A 133 3.46 -2.44 -9.93
CA ASP A 133 3.22 -2.85 -11.31
C ASP A 133 1.91 -2.28 -11.87
N ARG A 134 1.05 -1.69 -11.03
CA ARG A 134 -0.11 -0.95 -11.54
C ARG A 134 0.42 0.26 -12.31
N PRO A 135 0.01 0.46 -13.58
CA PRO A 135 0.36 1.67 -14.30
C PRO A 135 -0.07 2.84 -13.42
N SER A 136 0.87 3.77 -13.19
CA SER A 136 0.58 4.96 -12.40
C SER A 136 -0.37 5.80 -13.23
N VAL A 137 -1.66 5.56 -13.06
CA VAL A 137 -2.69 6.34 -13.70
C VAL A 137 -2.86 7.61 -12.87
N VAL A 138 -1.87 8.50 -12.98
CA VAL A 138 -1.82 9.75 -12.22
C VAL A 138 -2.24 10.86 -13.16
N GLY A 139 -3.24 11.65 -12.74
CA GLY A 139 -3.77 12.75 -13.53
C GLY A 139 -4.94 12.36 -14.43
N MET A 140 -5.23 13.23 -15.39
CA MET A 140 -6.45 13.15 -16.20
C MET A 140 -6.50 11.91 -17.11
N GLU A 141 -5.35 11.31 -17.44
CA GLU A 141 -5.25 10.12 -18.29
C GLU A 141 -6.06 8.93 -17.75
N GLY A 142 -6.28 8.84 -16.44
CA GLY A 142 -7.08 7.76 -15.82
C GLY A 142 -8.58 7.86 -15.90
N LEU A 143 -9.02 9.01 -16.36
CA LEU A 143 -10.41 9.29 -16.62
C LEU A 143 -10.80 8.86 -18.04
N VAL A 144 -9.84 8.67 -18.94
CA VAL A 144 -10.08 8.16 -20.29
C VAL A 144 -10.65 6.74 -20.23
N GLY A 145 -11.74 6.52 -20.97
CA GLY A 145 -12.52 5.28 -20.98
C GLY A 145 -13.58 5.19 -19.88
N ARG A 146 -13.70 6.20 -19.00
CA ARG A 146 -14.76 6.23 -17.97
C ARG A 146 -16.06 6.79 -18.51
N ALA A 147 -17.16 6.29 -17.98
CA ALA A 147 -18.48 6.86 -18.19
C ALA A 147 -18.64 8.15 -17.37
N ALA A 148 -19.25 9.14 -17.99
CA ALA A 148 -19.69 10.39 -17.38
C ALA A 148 -21.14 10.65 -17.78
N THR A 149 -21.80 11.53 -17.03
CA THR A 149 -23.18 11.94 -17.32
C THR A 149 -23.19 13.41 -17.66
N VAL A 150 -23.88 13.80 -18.73
CA VAL A 150 -24.05 15.20 -19.09
C VAL A 150 -24.85 15.92 -17.99
N ASP A 151 -24.27 16.93 -17.36
CA ASP A 151 -24.95 17.77 -16.36
C ASP A 151 -25.64 18.95 -17.06
N ARG A 152 -24.94 19.62 -17.98
CA ARG A 152 -25.45 20.74 -18.76
C ARG A 152 -24.85 20.76 -20.16
N TRP A 153 -25.70 20.93 -21.18
CA TRP A 153 -25.29 21.01 -22.58
C TRP A 153 -26.08 22.11 -23.30
N GLN A 154 -25.65 23.36 -23.18
CA GLN A 154 -26.36 24.50 -23.77
C GLN A 154 -25.43 25.66 -24.12
N GLY A 155 -25.52 26.15 -25.37
CA GLY A 155 -24.67 27.23 -25.86
C GLY A 155 -23.19 26.84 -25.82
N ASP A 156 -22.36 27.72 -25.26
CA ASP A 156 -20.91 27.50 -25.08
C ASP A 156 -20.57 26.78 -23.76
N VAL A 157 -21.58 26.41 -22.97
CA VAL A 157 -21.38 25.78 -21.65
C VAL A 157 -21.72 24.29 -21.72
N HIS A 158 -20.67 23.48 -21.75
CA HIS A 158 -20.73 22.02 -21.84
C HIS A 158 -20.09 21.44 -20.58
N VAL A 159 -20.90 20.82 -19.72
CA VAL A 159 -20.46 20.31 -18.42
C VAL A 159 -20.94 18.87 -18.24
N VAL A 160 -20.01 18.01 -17.82
CA VAL A 160 -20.28 16.61 -17.46
C VAL A 160 -19.94 16.34 -16.00
N LEU A 161 -20.63 15.37 -15.42
CA LEU A 161 -20.35 14.81 -14.11
C LEU A 161 -19.54 13.52 -14.29
N LEU A 162 -18.33 13.51 -13.74
CA LEU A 162 -17.38 12.40 -13.82
C LEU A 162 -16.80 12.15 -12.42
N ASP A 163 -17.00 10.94 -11.91
CA ASP A 163 -16.64 10.54 -10.54
C ASP A 163 -17.11 11.54 -9.46
N GLY A 164 -18.32 12.09 -9.65
CA GLY A 164 -18.93 13.06 -8.73
C GLY A 164 -18.41 14.49 -8.83
N SER A 165 -17.47 14.77 -9.74
CA SER A 165 -16.93 16.12 -10.00
C SER A 165 -17.46 16.67 -11.32
N ARG A 166 -17.67 17.98 -11.40
CA ARG A 166 -18.09 18.67 -12.63
C ARG A 166 -16.88 19.08 -13.45
N TRP A 167 -16.92 18.78 -14.74
CA TRP A 167 -15.86 19.07 -15.69
C TRP A 167 -16.41 19.78 -16.92
N ASN A 168 -15.65 20.74 -17.44
CA ASN A 168 -15.92 21.28 -18.77
C ASN A 168 -15.67 20.17 -19.79
N ALA A 169 -16.53 20.07 -20.79
CA ALA A 169 -16.48 19.01 -21.78
C ALA A 169 -16.55 19.57 -23.21
N GLU A 170 -16.06 18.81 -24.15
CA GLU A 170 -16.18 19.08 -25.58
C GLU A 170 -16.41 17.77 -26.32
N THR A 171 -17.03 17.85 -27.50
CA THR A 171 -17.26 16.68 -28.34
C THR A 171 -17.13 17.04 -29.81
N ASP A 172 -16.48 16.17 -30.58
CA ASP A 172 -16.48 16.24 -32.04
C ASP A 172 -17.75 15.61 -32.65
N ALA A 173 -18.60 15.02 -31.82
CA ALA A 173 -19.84 14.40 -32.27
C ALA A 173 -20.85 15.46 -32.71
N THR A 174 -21.45 15.26 -33.88
CA THR A 174 -22.56 16.08 -34.39
C THR A 174 -23.91 15.77 -33.73
N VAL A 175 -23.93 14.85 -32.76
CA VAL A 175 -25.13 14.42 -32.06
C VAL A 175 -25.44 15.42 -30.95
N GLU A 176 -26.67 15.92 -30.91
CA GLU A 176 -27.14 16.82 -29.85
C GLU A 176 -27.26 16.04 -28.52
N LEU A 177 -26.43 16.40 -27.55
CA LEU A 177 -26.46 15.83 -26.19
C LEU A 177 -27.40 16.62 -25.28
N ARG A 178 -28.02 15.92 -24.33
CA ARG A 178 -28.92 16.51 -23.32
C ARG A 178 -28.46 16.14 -21.92
N ALA A 179 -28.87 16.96 -20.95
CA ALA A 179 -28.66 16.64 -19.55
C ALA A 179 -29.22 15.25 -19.22
N GLY A 180 -28.41 14.42 -18.54
CA GLY A 180 -28.70 13.03 -18.21
C GLY A 180 -28.20 12.01 -19.24
N ASP A 181 -27.67 12.41 -20.39
CA ASP A 181 -27.09 11.46 -21.34
C ASP A 181 -25.76 10.89 -20.82
N GLU A 182 -25.53 9.59 -21.09
CA GLU A 182 -24.27 8.92 -20.79
C GLU A 182 -23.27 9.10 -21.93
N VAL A 183 -22.06 9.50 -21.55
CA VAL A 183 -20.95 9.76 -22.46
C VAL A 183 -19.71 9.08 -21.92
N GLU A 184 -18.77 8.75 -22.79
CA GLU A 184 -17.48 8.19 -22.45
C GLU A 184 -16.39 9.23 -22.68
N VAL A 185 -15.49 9.36 -21.72
CA VAL A 185 -14.31 10.24 -21.83
C VAL A 185 -13.30 9.60 -22.79
N VAL A 186 -12.89 10.32 -23.83
CA VAL A 186 -11.93 9.83 -24.83
C VAL A 186 -10.57 10.52 -24.75
N GLY A 187 -10.48 11.65 -24.05
CA GLY A 187 -9.25 12.41 -23.94
C GLY A 187 -9.44 13.73 -23.20
N PHE A 188 -8.42 14.59 -23.27
CA PHE A 188 -8.37 15.87 -22.61
C PHE A 188 -7.67 16.91 -23.47
N HIS A 189 -8.18 18.14 -23.46
CA HIS A 189 -7.49 19.32 -23.99
C HIS A 189 -7.40 20.38 -22.90
N GLY A 190 -6.21 20.50 -22.30
CA GLY A 190 -5.96 21.44 -21.20
C GLY A 190 -6.71 21.08 -19.93
N SER A 191 -7.87 21.71 -19.68
CA SER A 191 -8.75 21.41 -18.53
C SER A 191 -10.14 20.93 -18.95
N THR A 192 -10.34 20.74 -20.26
CA THR A 192 -11.59 20.29 -20.86
C THR A 192 -11.50 18.81 -21.19
N VAL A 193 -12.58 18.07 -20.93
CA VAL A 193 -12.71 16.64 -21.17
C VAL A 193 -13.28 16.42 -22.57
N ALA A 194 -12.56 15.72 -23.43
CA ALA A 194 -13.10 15.28 -24.71
C ALA A 194 -13.99 14.05 -24.47
N ILE A 195 -15.24 14.10 -24.93
CA ILE A 195 -16.24 13.05 -24.70
C ILE A 195 -16.86 12.55 -26.02
N ARG A 196 -17.36 11.31 -26.00
CA ARG A 196 -18.22 10.74 -27.06
C ARG A 196 -19.48 10.11 -26.46
N PRO A 197 -20.60 10.04 -27.20
CA PRO A 197 -21.80 9.33 -26.73
C PRO A 197 -21.51 7.85 -26.45
N ALA A 198 -21.89 7.34 -25.27
CA ALA A 198 -21.62 5.95 -24.88
C ALA A 198 -22.59 4.96 -25.56
N VAL A 199 -23.84 5.37 -25.80
CA VAL A 199 -24.87 4.62 -26.53
C VAL A 199 -25.84 5.60 -27.20
N VAL A 200 -26.08 5.47 -28.51
CA VAL A 200 -27.11 6.25 -29.22
C VAL A 200 -28.49 5.84 -28.68
N ARG A 201 -29.17 6.74 -27.96
CA ARG A 201 -30.58 6.57 -27.60
C ARG A 201 -31.38 6.40 -28.91
N PRO A 202 -32.20 5.33 -29.07
CA PRO A 202 -33.09 5.23 -30.23
C PRO A 202 -33.99 6.48 -30.29
N PRO A 203 -34.22 7.06 -31.48
CA PRO A 203 -35.08 8.23 -31.61
C PRO A 203 -36.43 7.95 -30.94
N ALA A 204 -36.92 8.90 -30.15
CA ALA A 204 -38.19 8.78 -29.46
C ALA A 204 -39.27 8.38 -30.49
N GLY A 205 -39.80 7.17 -30.35
CA GLY A 205 -40.89 6.69 -31.19
C GLY A 205 -42.09 7.62 -31.06
N PRO A 206 -42.90 7.78 -32.13
CA PRO A 206 -44.07 8.65 -32.10
C PRO A 206 -44.99 8.26 -30.92
N PRO A 207 -45.65 9.24 -30.28
CA PRO A 207 -46.53 8.98 -29.16
C PRO A 207 -47.60 7.97 -29.55
N LEU A 208 -47.69 6.87 -28.79
CA LEU A 208 -48.72 5.86 -28.98
C LEU A 208 -50.08 6.55 -28.77
N SER A 209 -50.88 6.60 -29.84
CA SER A 209 -52.27 7.09 -29.74
C SER A 209 -53.05 6.20 -28.77
N PRO A 210 -53.85 6.77 -27.86
CA PRO A 210 -54.70 5.98 -26.97
C PRO A 210 -55.69 5.18 -27.82
N ALA A 211 -55.72 3.87 -27.60
CA ALA A 211 -56.71 2.99 -28.20
C ALA A 211 -58.11 3.43 -27.74
N SER A 212 -59.04 3.50 -28.71
CA SER A 212 -60.46 3.79 -28.50
C SER A 212 -61.23 2.53 -28.13
#